data_AF-A0A7K3RSU6-F1
#
_entry.id   AF-A0A7K3RSU6-F1
#
_cell.length_a   1.000
_cell.length_b   1.000
_cell.length_c   1.000
_cell.angle_alpha   90.00
_cell.angle_beta   90.00
_cell.angle_gamma   90.00
#
_symmetry.space_group_name_H-M   'P 1'
#
loop_
_entity.id
_entity.type
_entity.pdbx_description
1 polymer ?
#
loop_
_entity_poly.entity_id
_entity_poly.type
_entity_poly.pdbx_seq_one_letter_code
_entity_poly.pdbx_strand_id
1 'polypeptide(L)' 'EVGSPVGPLRALLPPITLPGGADPRMGAVPALGEHTDALLRALGMTDEQTSVLRRDGVIA' A
#
# COMPACT_ATOMS: atom_id res chain seq x y z
N GLU A 1 -11.31 8.00 -10.93
CA GLU A 1 -9.96 8.43 -10.50
C GLU A 1 -9.61 7.67 -9.23
N VAL A 2 -8.33 7.50 -8.94
CA VAL A 2 -7.87 6.92 -7.67
C VAL A 2 -7.06 7.97 -6.92
N GLY A 3 -7.21 8.02 -5.60
CA GLY A 3 -6.36 8.86 -4.76
C GLY A 3 -4.92 8.38 -4.80
N SER A 4 -3.97 9.30 -4.70
CA SER A 4 -2.54 9.00 -4.60
C SER A 4 -1.82 10.06 -3.75
N PRO A 5 -0.57 9.82 -3.34
CA PRO A 5 0.23 10.79 -2.59
C PRO A 5 0.48 12.11 -3.33
N VAL A 6 0.31 12.12 -4.65
CA VAL A 6 0.47 13.29 -5.52
C VAL A 6 -0.86 13.86 -6.01
N GLY A 7 -1.98 13.47 -5.39
CA GLY A 7 -3.33 13.91 -5.76
C GLY A 7 -4.11 12.86 -6.58
N PRO A 8 -5.29 13.22 -7.12
CA PRO A 8 -6.12 12.29 -7.89
C PRO A 8 -5.48 11.93 -9.23
N LEU A 9 -5.48 10.64 -9.56
CA LEU A 9 -4.96 10.11 -10.83
C LEU A 9 -6.08 9.44 -11.64
N ARG A 10 -6.09 9.68 -12.95
CA ARG A 10 -6.95 8.92 -13.87
C ARG A 10 -6.42 7.50 -14.00
N ALA A 11 -7.26 6.52 -13.69
CA ALA A 11 -6.96 5.09 -13.80
C ALA A 11 -7.95 4.42 -14.75
N LEU A 12 -7.46 3.45 -15.51
CA LEU A 12 -8.31 2.57 -16.30
C LEU A 12 -8.99 1.56 -15.37
N LEU A 13 -10.22 1.20 -15.69
CA LEU A 13 -10.85 0.03 -15.10
C LEU A 13 -10.17 -1.24 -15.63
N PRO A 14 -10.21 -2.35 -14.87
CA PRO A 14 -9.74 -3.64 -15.37
C PRO A 14 -10.38 -3.98 -16.72
N PRO A 15 -9.61 -4.58 -17.64
CA PRO A 15 -10.10 -4.88 -18.99
C PRO A 15 -11.19 -5.96 -19.01
N ILE A 16 -11.32 -6.73 -17.93
CA ILE A 16 -12.34 -7.76 -17.75
C ILE A 16 -12.99 -7.54 -16.39
N THR A 17 -14.32 -7.49 -16.39
CA THR A 17 -15.16 -7.53 -15.18
C THR A 17 -16.00 -8.80 -15.19
N LEU A 18 -16.42 -9.24 -14.01
CA LEU A 18 -17.29 -10.41 -13.85
C LEU A 18 -18.76 -9.96 -13.85
N PRO A 19 -19.59 -10.39 -14.82
CA PRO A 19 -21.01 -10.09 -14.80
C PRO A 19 -21.69 -10.62 -13.52
N GLY A 20 -22.39 -9.75 -12.79
CA GLY A 20 -22.97 -10.07 -11.48
C GLY A 20 -21.96 -10.22 -10.34
N GLY A 21 -20.66 -10.01 -10.62
CA GLY A 21 -19.61 -9.95 -9.61
C GLY A 21 -19.54 -8.59 -8.91
N ALA A 22 -18.74 -8.53 -7.84
CA ALA A 22 -18.46 -7.28 -7.17
C ALA A 22 -17.67 -6.33 -8.07
N ASP A 23 -17.89 -5.03 -7.89
CA ASP A 23 -17.11 -4.01 -8.57
C ASP A 23 -15.62 -4.13 -8.23
N PRO A 24 -14.73 -3.84 -9.19
CA PRO A 24 -13.29 -3.79 -8.93
C PRO A 24 -12.96 -2.85 -7.77
N ARG A 25 -12.15 -3.33 -6.82
CA ARG A 25 -11.65 -2.49 -5.73
C ARG A 25 -10.56 -1.56 -6.24
N MET A 26 -10.98 -0.39 -6.73
CA MET A 26 -10.11 0.70 -7.19
C MET A 26 -9.73 1.62 -6.02
N GLY A 27 -9.06 1.07 -5.00
CA GLY A 27 -8.61 1.81 -3.82
C GLY A 27 -7.53 2.86 -4.12
N ALA A 28 -7.18 3.66 -3.12
CA ALA A 28 -6.09 4.62 -3.22
C ALA A 28 -4.73 3.92 -3.41
N VAL A 29 -3.81 4.60 -4.10
CA VAL A 29 -2.41 4.21 -4.18
C VAL A 29 -1.72 4.66 -2.89
N PRO A 30 -1.09 3.76 -2.13
CA PRO A 30 -0.40 4.13 -0.88
C PRO A 30 0.87 4.95 -1.16
N ALA A 31 1.26 5.76 -0.18
CA ALA A 31 2.56 6.41 -0.18
C ALA A 31 3.70 5.39 -0.01
N LEU A 32 4.91 5.81 -0.40
CA LEU A 32 6.12 5.04 -0.13
C LEU A 32 6.24 4.80 1.38
N GLY A 33 6.28 3.53 1.78
CA GLY A 33 6.43 3.13 3.17
C GLY A 33 5.15 3.14 4.02
N GLU A 34 3.99 3.55 3.48
CA GLU A 34 2.74 3.74 4.25
C GLU A 34 2.34 2.51 5.07
N HIS A 35 2.60 1.31 4.55
CA HIS A 35 2.24 0.04 5.21
C HIS A 35 3.43 -0.69 5.85
N THR A 36 4.65 -0.15 5.81
CA THR A 36 5.86 -0.85 6.26
C THR A 36 5.74 -1.29 7.72
N ASP A 37 5.51 -0.36 8.65
CA ASP A 37 5.44 -0.68 10.08
C ASP A 37 4.27 -1.61 10.43
N ALA A 38 3.13 -1.44 9.75
CA ALA A 38 1.96 -2.29 9.94
C ALA A 38 2.25 -3.74 9.53
N LEU A 39 2.90 -3.94 8.39
CA LEU A 39 3.27 -5.26 7.89
C LEU A 39 4.38 -5.91 8.73
N LEU A 40 5.42 -5.17 9.12
CA LEU A 40 6.49 -5.72 9.96
C LEU A 40 5.97 -6.17 11.33
N ARG A 41 5.07 -5.38 11.95
CA ARG A 41 4.39 -5.81 13.18
C ARG A 41 3.49 -7.02 12.97
N ALA A 42 2.75 -7.08 11.86
CA ALA A 42 1.93 -8.25 11.52
C ALA A 42 2.76 -9.53 11.31
N LEU A 43 4.03 -9.38 10.90
CA LEU A 43 5.00 -10.46 10.78
C LEU A 43 5.71 -10.79 12.11
N GLY A 44 5.38 -10.11 13.21
CA GLY A 44 5.94 -10.35 14.53
C GLY A 44 7.27 -9.64 14.80
N MET A 45 7.67 -8.67 13.98
CA MET A 45 8.84 -7.84 14.26
C MET A 45 8.54 -6.81 15.35
N THR A 46 9.50 -6.61 16.24
CA THR A 46 9.40 -5.58 17.28
C THR A 46 9.71 -4.20 16.71
N ASP A 47 9.32 -3.16 17.45
CA ASP A 47 9.62 -1.78 17.10
C ASP A 47 11.14 -1.52 17.14
N GLU A 48 11.89 -2.21 18.01
CA GLU A 48 13.35 -2.12 18.06
C GLU A 48 14.00 -2.68 16.80
N GLN A 49 13.55 -3.86 16.32
CA GLN A 49 14.05 -4.45 15.08
C GLN A 49 13.74 -3.56 13.88
N THR A 50 12.52 -3.01 13.83
CA THR A 50 12.09 -2.07 12.78
C THR A 50 12.94 -0.79 12.79
N SER A 51 13.24 -0.25 13.98
CA SER A 51 14.11 0.92 14.14
C SER A 51 15.53 0.70 13.63
N VAL A 52 16.10 -0.50 13.84
CA VAL A 52 17.41 -0.88 13.28
C VAL A 52 17.36 -0.85 11.75
N LEU A 53 16.36 -1.50 11.13
CA LEU A 53 16.22 -1.52 9.68
C LEU A 53 16.10 -0.10 9.08
N ARG A 54 15.38 0.79 9.75
CA ARG A 54 15.24 2.19 9.31
C ARG A 54 16.54 2.97 9.44
N ARG A 55 17.26 2.83 10.55
CA ARG A 55 18.57 3.46 10.73
C ARG A 55 19.59 2.99 9.69
N ASP A 56 19.53 1.72 9.34
CA ASP A 56 20.43 1.12 8.35
C ASP A 56 20.00 1.43 6.90
N GLY A 57 18.88 2.14 6.70
CA GLY A 57 18.37 2.52 5.38
C GLY A 57 17.76 1.36 4.57
N VAL A 58 17.44 0.24 5.22
CA VAL A 58 16.82 -0.93 4.58
C VAL A 58 15.35 -0.69 4.25
N ILE A 59 14.67 0.09 5.09
CA ILE A 59 13.27 0.49 4.92
C ILE A 59 13.14 2.02 5.02
N ALA A 60 12.05 2.55 4.45
CA ALA A 60 11.70 3.96 4.52
C ALA A 60 11.20 4.41 5.91
#